data_AF-A0A4Q1R2I8-F1
#
_entry.id   AF-A0A4Q1R2I8-F1
#
_cell.length_a   1.000
_cell.length_b   1.000
_cell.length_c   1.000
_cell.angle_alpha   90.00
_cell.angle_beta   90.00
_cell.angle_gamma   90.00
#
_symmetry.space_group_name_H-M   'P 1'
#
loop_
_entity.id
_entity.type
_entity.pdbx_description
1 polymer ?
#
loop_
_entity_poly.entity_id
_entity_poly.type
_entity_poly.pdbx_seq_one_letter_code
_entity_poly.pdbx_strand_id
1 'polypeptide(L)'
;MAGDGFDVDTDQLKSAAPTFHRESVALERATAKLRHTLSGLGEPWGGDEQGKKFEHVYAPHQAQIEKAAAALVKGLSSITKAMNDMAANHEDADHSAKSGFEGGK
;
A
#
# COMPACT_ATOMS: atom_id res chain seq x y z
N MET A 1 -15.90 33.74 -1.09
CA MET A 1 -15.51 32.39 -1.53
C MET A 1 -14.92 31.68 -0.33
N ALA A 2 -15.79 31.08 0.48
CA ALA A 2 -15.36 30.37 1.69
C ALA A 2 -14.69 29.07 1.24
N GLY A 3 -13.48 28.82 1.75
CA GLY A 3 -12.77 27.58 1.54
C GLY A 3 -13.65 26.44 2.02
N ASP A 4 -14.00 25.56 1.09
CA ASP A 4 -14.49 24.22 1.40
C ASP A 4 -13.29 23.47 1.99
N GLY A 5 -13.00 23.80 3.25
CA GLY A 5 -11.93 23.19 4.01
C GLY A 5 -12.31 21.72 4.14
N PHE A 6 -11.49 20.85 3.57
CA PHE A 6 -11.59 19.43 3.81
C PHE A 6 -11.61 19.23 5.33
N ASP A 7 -12.78 18.91 5.88
CA ASP A 7 -12.96 18.41 7.25
C ASP A 7 -12.42 16.99 7.25
N VAL A 8 -11.09 16.87 7.11
CA VAL A 8 -10.39 15.62 7.36
C VAL A 8 -10.43 15.48 8.86
N ASP A 9 -11.36 14.65 9.33
CA ASP A 9 -11.49 14.24 10.72
C ASP A 9 -10.18 13.55 11.13
N THR A 10 -9.22 14.35 11.62
CA THR A 10 -7.85 13.93 11.89
C THR A 10 -7.79 12.88 12.99
N ASP A 11 -8.77 12.88 13.89
CA ASP A 11 -8.97 11.85 14.90
C ASP A 11 -9.37 10.51 14.27
N GLN A 12 -10.24 10.54 13.25
CA GLN A 12 -10.51 9.35 12.43
C GLN A 12 -9.27 8.88 11.68
N LEU A 13 -8.49 9.78 11.10
CA LEU A 13 -7.26 9.42 10.40
C LEU A 13 -6.23 8.79 11.35
N LYS A 14 -6.05 9.37 12.54
CA LYS A 14 -5.16 8.86 13.61
C LYS A 14 -5.62 7.51 14.15
N SER A 15 -6.93 7.27 14.27
CA SER A 15 -7.47 5.99 14.74
C SER A 15 -7.42 4.89 13.68
N ALA A 16 -7.58 5.23 12.39
CA ALA A 16 -7.54 4.29 11.29
C ALA A 16 -6.12 3.94 10.82
N ALA A 17 -5.16 4.86 10.96
CA ALA A 17 -3.78 4.69 10.49
C ALA A 17 -3.08 3.42 11.04
N PRO A 18 -3.18 3.06 12.33
CA PRO A 18 -2.58 1.82 12.86
C PRO A 18 -3.16 0.55 12.21
N THR A 19 -4.48 0.52 12.02
CA THR A 19 -5.17 -0.60 11.37
C THR A 19 -4.76 -0.70 9.90
N PHE A 20 -4.75 0.42 9.18
CA PHE A 20 -4.34 0.46 7.79
C PHE A 20 -2.88 0.03 7.59
N HIS A 21 -1.99 0.48 8.48
CA HIS A 21 -0.58 0.06 8.47
C HIS A 21 -0.45 -1.45 8.71
N ARG A 22 -1.17 -1.99 9.69
CA ARG A 22 -1.15 -3.44 9.98
C ARG A 22 -1.62 -4.26 8.78
N GLU A 23 -2.74 -3.89 8.17
CA GLU A 23 -3.27 -4.61 7.00
C GLU A 23 -2.34 -4.47 5.79
N SER A 24 -1.70 -3.32 5.62
CA SER A 24 -0.69 -3.11 4.57
C SER A 24 0.52 -4.03 4.75
N VAL A 25 1.05 -4.15 5.98
CA VAL A 25 2.15 -5.07 6.31
C VAL A 25 1.73 -6.53 6.13
N ALA A 26 0.50 -6.89 6.52
CA ALA A 26 -0.04 -8.23 6.34
C ALA A 26 -0.11 -8.60 4.85
N LEU A 27 -0.57 -7.66 4.01
CA LEU A 27 -0.66 -7.89 2.57
C LEU A 27 0.70 -7.93 1.88
N GLU A 28 1.65 -7.10 2.31
CA GLU A 28 3.04 -7.16 1.84
C GLU A 28 3.65 -8.54 2.12
N ARG A 29 3.47 -9.06 3.34
CA ARG A 29 3.91 -10.41 3.70
C ARG A 29 3.21 -11.49 2.88
N ALA A 30 1.91 -11.39 2.67
CA ALA A 30 1.15 -12.34 1.86
C ALA A 30 1.63 -12.33 0.39
N THR A 31 1.89 -11.14 -0.16
CA THR A 31 2.41 -10.95 -1.51
C THR A 31 3.83 -11.50 -1.63
N ALA A 32 4.70 -11.22 -0.67
CA ALA A 32 6.05 -11.78 -0.62
C ALA A 32 6.02 -13.31 -0.56
N LYS A 33 5.13 -13.89 0.27
CA LYS A 33 4.92 -15.34 0.36
C LYS A 33 4.40 -15.93 -0.95
N LEU A 34 3.46 -15.27 -1.61
CA LEU A 34 2.92 -15.70 -2.91
C LEU A 34 4.02 -15.71 -3.96
N ARG A 35 4.77 -14.60 -4.10
CA ARG A 35 5.92 -14.51 -5.02
C ARG A 35 6.97 -15.56 -4.73
N HIS A 36 7.33 -15.75 -3.45
CA HIS A 36 8.31 -16.76 -3.07
C HIS A 36 7.85 -18.17 -3.42
N THR A 37 6.59 -18.51 -3.11
CA THR A 37 5.99 -19.81 -3.46
C THR A 37 5.98 -20.04 -4.96
N LEU A 38 5.52 -19.05 -5.73
CA LEU A 38 5.45 -19.12 -7.20
C LEU A 38 6.85 -19.26 -7.82
N SER A 39 7.84 -18.51 -7.33
CA SER A 39 9.24 -18.64 -7.78
C SER A 39 9.91 -19.95 -7.36
N GLY A 40 9.53 -20.49 -6.19
CA GLY A 40 10.12 -21.69 -5.60
C GLY A 40 9.55 -22.99 -6.16
N LEU A 41 8.39 -22.94 -6.83
CA LEU A 41 7.81 -24.10 -7.51
C LEU A 41 8.64 -24.55 -8.71
N GLY A 42 9.41 -23.65 -9.34
CA GLY A 42 10.21 -23.96 -10.52
C GLY A 42 9.34 -24.43 -11.70
N GLU A 43 9.81 -25.44 -12.43
CA GLU A 43 9.09 -26.05 -13.56
C GLU A 43 8.70 -27.50 -13.22
N PRO A 44 7.73 -27.73 -12.33
CA PRO A 44 7.34 -29.08 -11.88
C PRO A 44 6.66 -29.89 -12.99
N TRP A 45 6.31 -29.25 -14.11
CA TRP A 45 5.62 -29.84 -15.26
C TRP A 45 6.54 -30.58 -16.25
N GLY A 46 7.86 -30.59 -16.02
CA GLY A 46 8.82 -31.34 -16.85
C GLY A 46 9.04 -30.72 -18.24
N GLY A 47 10.07 -31.20 -18.95
CA GLY A 47 10.50 -30.66 -20.26
C GLY A 47 9.85 -31.32 -21.49
N ASP A 48 8.86 -32.20 -21.29
CA ASP A 48 8.15 -32.88 -22.38
C ASP A 48 7.14 -31.95 -23.08
N GLU A 49 6.52 -32.44 -24.14
CA GLU A 49 5.61 -31.63 -24.96
C GLU A 49 4.37 -31.17 -24.18
N GLN A 50 3.92 -31.95 -23.19
CA GLN A 50 2.82 -31.57 -22.30
C GLN A 50 3.26 -30.53 -21.26
N GLY A 51 4.46 -30.68 -20.70
CA GLY A 51 5.07 -29.71 -19.81
C GLY A 51 5.25 -28.35 -20.46
N LYS A 52 5.74 -28.29 -21.70
CA LYS A 52 5.87 -27.04 -22.47
C LYS A 52 4.53 -26.37 -22.76
N LYS A 53 3.47 -27.16 -23.06
CA LYS A 53 2.11 -26.61 -23.25
C LYS A 53 1.57 -26.02 -21.96
N PHE A 54 1.84 -26.66 -20.82
CA PHE A 54 1.46 -26.16 -19.51
C PHE A 54 2.22 -24.87 -19.16
N GLU A 55 3.55 -24.85 -19.34
CA GLU A 55 4.41 -23.69 -19.15
C GLU A 55 3.90 -22.46 -19.93
N HIS A 56 3.57 -22.66 -21.21
CA HIS A 56 3.15 -21.60 -22.11
C HIS A 56 1.84 -20.92 -21.67
N VAL A 57 1.00 -21.62 -20.89
CA VAL A 57 -0.21 -21.06 -20.27
C VAL A 57 0.10 -20.53 -18.87
N TYR A 58 0.84 -21.28 -18.07
CA TYR A 58 1.09 -20.98 -16.67
C TYR A 58 1.98 -19.74 -16.46
N ALA A 59 3.12 -19.67 -17.15
CA ALA A 59 4.10 -18.59 -17.00
C ALA A 59 3.51 -17.18 -17.20
N PRO A 60 2.72 -16.89 -18.26
CA PRO A 60 2.13 -15.57 -18.42
C PRO A 60 1.07 -15.23 -17.35
N HIS A 61 0.34 -16.22 -16.84
CA HIS A 61 -0.61 -16.01 -15.75
C HIS A 61 0.09 -15.78 -14.40
N GLN A 62 1.15 -16.54 -14.11
CA GLN A 62 2.02 -16.30 -12.97
C GLN A 62 2.56 -14.87 -12.99
N ALA A 63 3.15 -14.44 -14.11
CA ALA A 63 3.69 -13.08 -14.25
C ALA A 63 2.63 -11.98 -14.08
N GLN A 64 1.39 -12.22 -14.52
CA GLN A 64 0.27 -11.29 -14.30
C GLN A 64 -0.11 -11.19 -12.83
N ILE A 65 -0.19 -12.32 -12.12
CA ILE A 65 -0.49 -12.36 -10.68
C ILE A 65 0.61 -11.63 -9.90
N GLU A 66 1.88 -11.88 -10.23
CA GLU A 66 3.00 -11.19 -9.59
C GLU A 66 2.97 -9.67 -9.82
N LYS A 67 2.66 -9.22 -11.05
CA LYS A 67 2.50 -7.79 -11.36
C LYS A 67 1.34 -7.16 -10.60
N ALA A 68 0.19 -7.83 -10.55
CA ALA A 68 -1.00 -7.34 -9.84
C ALA A 68 -0.72 -7.21 -8.33
N ALA A 69 -0.08 -8.23 -7.74
CA ALA A 69 0.29 -8.20 -6.33
C ALA A 69 1.30 -7.09 -6.02
N ALA A 70 2.30 -6.88 -6.89
CA ALA A 70 3.25 -5.77 -6.72
C ALA A 70 2.58 -4.39 -6.83
N ALA A 71 1.64 -4.21 -7.76
CA ALA A 71 0.87 -2.98 -7.89
C ALA A 71 0.01 -2.70 -6.64
N LEU A 72 -0.59 -3.73 -6.08
CA LEU A 72 -1.41 -3.64 -4.87
C LEU A 72 -0.59 -3.20 -3.65
N VAL A 73 0.58 -3.82 -3.43
CA VAL A 73 1.52 -3.41 -2.37
C VAL A 73 1.97 -1.96 -2.55
N LYS A 74 2.30 -1.54 -3.77
CA LYS A 74 2.67 -0.16 -4.08
C LYS A 74 1.53 0.82 -3.79
N GLY A 75 0.29 0.46 -4.11
CA GLY A 75 -0.89 1.26 -3.83
C GLY A 75 -1.08 1.48 -2.33
N LEU A 76 -0.99 0.41 -1.53
CA LEU A 76 -1.12 0.50 -0.07
C LEU A 76 0.00 1.31 0.59
N SER A 77 1.23 1.15 0.13
CA SER A 77 2.35 1.98 0.59
C SER A 77 2.11 3.46 0.27
N SER A 78 1.55 3.76 -0.91
CA SER A 78 1.22 5.13 -1.31
C SER A 78 0.11 5.74 -0.45
N ILE A 79 -0.93 4.96 -0.11
CA ILE A 79 -2.00 5.42 0.78
C ILE A 79 -1.46 5.65 2.19
N THR A 80 -0.65 4.73 2.71
CA THR A 80 0.00 4.89 4.03
C THR A 80 0.83 6.17 4.09
N LYS A 81 1.60 6.44 3.02
CA LYS A 81 2.38 7.67 2.91
C LYS A 81 1.48 8.90 2.90
N ALA A 82 0.42 8.91 2.08
CA ALA A 82 -0.53 10.02 2.02
C ALA A 82 -1.21 10.27 3.37
N MET A 83 -1.57 9.23 4.13
CA MET A 83 -2.13 9.37 5.47
C MET A 83 -1.14 10.03 6.46
N ASN A 84 0.13 9.62 6.43
CA ASN A 84 1.17 10.24 7.26
C ASN A 84 1.44 11.69 6.86
N ASP A 85 1.53 11.97 5.56
CA ASP A 85 1.75 13.32 5.04
C ASP A 85 0.57 14.25 5.42
N MET A 86 -0.67 13.76 5.37
CA MET A 86 -1.85 14.51 5.83
C MET A 86 -1.82 14.77 7.34
N ALA A 87 -1.46 13.78 8.16
CA ALA A 87 -1.36 13.95 9.60
C ALA A 87 -0.28 14.98 9.99
N ALA A 88 0.90 14.91 9.36
CA ALA A 88 2.00 15.85 9.61
C ALA A 88 1.62 17.29 9.20
N ASN A 89 1.04 17.46 8.00
CA ASN A 89 0.61 18.77 7.54
C ASN A 89 -0.45 19.41 8.45
N HIS A 90 -1.33 18.60 9.06
CA HIS A 90 -2.33 19.12 9.98
C HIS A 90 -1.74 19.51 11.34
N GLU A 91 -0.80 18.73 11.87
CA GLU A 91 -0.06 19.09 13.10
C GLU A 91 0.75 20.39 12.92
N ASP A 92 1.42 20.54 11.77
CA ASP A 92 2.16 21.77 11.44
C ASP A 92 1.23 22.99 11.30
N ALA A 93 0.06 22.81 10.70
CA ALA A 93 -0.95 23.86 10.56
C ALA A 93 -1.52 24.29 11.93
N ASP A 94 -1.87 23.32 12.78
CA ASP A 94 -2.37 23.58 14.13
C ASP A 94 -1.31 24.25 15.02
N HIS A 95 -0.07 23.79 14.95
CA HIS A 95 1.04 24.39 15.70
C HIS A 95 1.33 25.82 15.26
N SER A 96 1.31 26.07 13.94
CA SER A 96 1.51 27.41 13.37
C SER A 96 0.40 28.38 13.76
N ALA A 97 -0.86 27.92 13.73
CA ALA A 97 -2.00 28.70 14.18
C ALA A 97 -1.88 29.04 15.67
N LYS A 98 -1.56 28.05 16.52
CA LYS A 98 -1.38 28.26 17.97
C LYS A 98 -0.26 29.26 18.29
N SER A 99 0.89 29.15 17.62
CA SER A 99 2.00 30.09 17.81
C SER A 99 1.67 31.51 17.33
N GLY A 100 0.85 31.65 16.29
CA GLY A 100 0.37 32.96 15.81
C GLY A 100 -0.61 33.63 16.78
N PHE A 101 -1.41 32.84 17.50
CA PHE A 101 -2.31 33.35 18.55
C PHE A 101 -1.56 33.69 19.85
N GLU A 102 -0.52 32.96 20.22
CA GLU A 102 0.27 33.23 21.44
C GLU A 102 1.29 34.37 21.26
N GLY A 103 1.80 34.61 20.04
CA GLY A 103 2.73 35.70 19.74
C GLY A 103 2.10 37.08 19.52
N GLY A 104 0.77 37.17 19.50
CA GLY A 104 0.01 38.40 19.22
C GLY A 104 -0.41 39.21 20.45
N LYS A 105 0.30 39.11 21.58
CA LYS A 105 -0.04 39.81 22.83
C LYS A 105 1.05 40.74 23.32
#